data_AF-A0AAV4PPR7-F1
#
_entry.id   AF-A0AAV4PPR7-F1
#
_cell.length_a   1.000
_cell.length_b   1.000
_cell.length_c   1.000
_cell.angle_alpha   90.00
_cell.angle_beta   90.00
_cell.angle_gamma   90.00
#
_symmetry.space_group_name_H-M   'P 1'
#
loop_
_entity.id
_entity.type
_entity.pdbx_description
1 polymer ?
#
loop_
_entity_poly.entity_id
_entity_poly.type
_entity_poly.pdbx_seq_one_letter_code
_entity_poly.pdbx_strand_id
1 'polypeptide(L)'
;MWCRLEEELVVSSIIARSRNLDRLSRELCPLLEHFVCFSSVPVSPCDAYTNSVVERICAHRKKDGLPGLVIQWGPKSGAAHALVEGPVAQSSRSCFGVLDILLRVPFSAVASYTTPLKQSVQQEVST
;
A
#
# COMPACT_ATOMS: atom_id res chain seq x y z
N MET A 1 -11.95 21.33 4.53
CA MET A 1 -11.15 20.98 5.72
C MET A 1 -10.30 19.78 5.33
N TRP A 2 -9.08 20.03 4.87
CA TRP A 2 -8.16 19.01 4.32
C TRP A 2 -7.17 18.66 5.44
N CYS A 3 -7.19 17.41 5.94
CA CYS A 3 -6.45 16.93 7.12
C CYS A 3 -6.81 17.59 8.46
N ARG A 4 -7.04 16.77 9.49
CA ARG A 4 -6.98 17.26 10.87
C ARG A 4 -5.52 17.56 11.21
N LEU A 5 -5.27 18.54 12.09
CA LEU A 5 -3.92 18.90 12.54
C LEU A 5 -3.11 17.71 13.08
N GLU A 6 -3.80 16.73 13.69
CA GLU A 6 -3.18 15.49 14.19
C GLU A 6 -2.69 14.55 13.07
N GLU A 7 -3.40 14.51 11.94
CA GLU A 7 -3.01 13.72 10.77
C GLU A 7 -1.85 14.38 10.01
N GLU A 8 -1.73 15.70 10.06
CA GLU A 8 -0.70 16.47 9.36
C GLU A 8 0.74 16.10 9.82
N LEU A 9 0.93 15.85 11.12
CA LEU A 9 2.20 15.40 11.67
C LEU A 9 2.56 13.99 11.20
N VAL A 10 1.58 13.09 11.09
CA VAL A 10 1.79 11.72 10.60
C VAL A 10 2.16 11.73 9.12
N VAL A 11 1.37 12.47 8.32
CA VAL A 11 1.58 12.64 6.87
C VAL A 11 2.98 13.21 6.59
N SER A 12 3.32 14.33 7.23
CA SER A 12 4.62 14.98 7.05
C SER A 12 5.78 14.06 7.44
N SER A 13 5.65 13.30 8.52
CA SER A 13 6.66 12.34 8.96
C SER A 13 6.86 11.20 7.97
N ILE A 14 5.77 10.62 7.41
CA ILE A 14 5.87 9.54 6.39
C ILE A 14 6.55 10.05 5.12
N ILE A 15 6.17 11.24 4.65
CA ILE A 15 6.76 11.86 3.47
C ILE A 15 8.25 12.16 3.69
N ALA A 16 8.60 12.75 4.83
CA ALA A 16 9.99 13.05 5.17
C ALA A 16 10.84 11.79 5.26
N ARG A 17 10.33 10.74 5.92
CA ARG A 17 11.01 9.43 6.00
C ARG A 17 11.24 8.83 4.62
N SER A 18 10.23 8.84 3.75
CA SER A 18 10.33 8.28 2.40
C SER A 18 11.34 9.03 1.54
N ARG A 19 11.37 10.37 1.63
CA ARG A 19 12.36 11.21 0.93
C ARG A 19 13.78 11.00 1.44
N ASN A 20 13.95 10.92 2.77
CA ASN A 20 15.26 10.69 3.36
C ASN A 20 15.79 9.30 2.99
N LEU A 21 14.94 8.28 3.02
CA LEU A 21 15.33 6.92 2.61
C LEU A 21 15.69 6.87 1.12
N ASP A 22 14.93 7.55 0.25
CA ASP A 22 15.26 7.67 -1.17
C ASP A 22 16.64 8.32 -1.36
N ARG A 23 16.88 9.49 -0.76
CA ARG A 23 18.17 10.17 -0.85
C ARG A 23 19.33 9.33 -0.32
N LEU A 24 19.22 8.84 0.92
CA LEU A 24 20.30 8.11 1.57
C LEU A 24 20.58 6.78 0.87
N SER A 25 19.56 6.08 0.36
CA SER A 25 19.79 4.84 -0.38
C SER A 25 20.53 5.07 -1.70
N ARG A 26 20.33 6.21 -2.37
CA ARG A 26 21.09 6.58 -3.58
C ARG A 26 22.56 6.81 -3.29
N GLU A 27 22.87 7.41 -2.13
CA GLU A 27 24.23 7.75 -1.73
C GLU A 27 24.97 6.56 -1.10
N LEU A 28 24.29 5.79 -0.24
CA LEU A 28 24.93 4.79 0.63
C LEU A 28 24.75 3.34 0.17
N CYS A 29 23.77 3.06 -0.70
CA CYS A 29 23.40 1.69 -1.07
C CYS A 29 23.42 1.49 -2.59
N PRO A 30 24.59 1.51 -3.26
CA PRO A 30 24.68 1.40 -4.72
C PRO A 30 24.22 0.03 -5.25
N LEU A 31 24.21 -1.01 -4.42
CA LEU A 31 23.78 -2.37 -4.75
C LEU A 31 22.39 -2.70 -4.20
N LEU A 32 21.57 -1.68 -3.88
CA LEU A 32 20.23 -1.93 -3.36
C LEU A 32 19.38 -2.65 -4.40
N GLU A 33 18.89 -3.85 -4.08
CA GLU A 33 18.04 -4.65 -4.98
C GLU A 33 16.56 -4.29 -4.85
N HIS A 34 16.13 -3.90 -3.65
CA HIS A 34 14.73 -3.62 -3.35
C HIS A 34 14.57 -2.31 -2.58
N PHE A 35 13.63 -1.50 -3.04
CA PHE A 35 13.15 -0.32 -2.34
C PHE A 35 11.63 -0.41 -2.31
N VAL A 36 11.07 -0.73 -1.14
CA VAL A 36 9.64 -1.03 -0.98
C VAL A 36 9.04 -0.14 0.10
N CYS A 37 8.02 0.61 -0.26
CA CYS A 37 7.21 1.38 0.68
C CYS A 37 5.87 0.68 0.89
N PHE A 38 5.61 0.24 2.12
CA PHE A 38 4.29 -0.28 2.48
C PHE A 38 3.35 0.86 2.81
N SER A 39 2.19 0.85 2.17
CA SER A 39 1.07 1.72 2.48
C SER A 39 -0.20 0.89 2.70
N SER A 40 -1.28 1.53 3.12
CA SER A 40 -2.63 0.99 3.17
C SER A 40 -3.49 1.59 2.06
N VAL A 41 -4.56 0.86 1.69
CA VAL A 41 -5.64 1.43 0.87
C VAL A 41 -6.17 2.70 1.58
N PRO A 42 -6.26 3.84 0.88
CA PRO A 42 -6.62 5.09 1.51
C PRO A 42 -8.08 5.07 1.97
N VAL A 43 -8.33 5.45 3.22
CA VAL A 43 -9.68 5.63 3.77
C VAL A 43 -10.03 7.11 3.96
N SER A 44 -9.01 7.98 3.90
CA SER A 44 -9.14 9.42 3.98
C SER A 44 -8.41 10.13 2.82
N PRO A 45 -8.74 11.40 2.52
CA PRO A 45 -7.98 12.22 1.56
C PRO A 45 -6.50 12.40 1.96
N CYS A 46 -6.19 12.35 3.25
CA CYS A 46 -4.82 12.48 3.76
C CYS A 46 -3.98 11.23 3.50
N ASP A 47 -4.60 10.05 3.63
CA ASP A 47 -3.97 8.80 3.22
C ASP A 47 -3.73 8.81 1.71
N ALA A 48 -4.73 9.24 0.93
CA ALA A 48 -4.61 9.34 -0.52
C ALA A 48 -3.48 10.30 -0.93
N TYR A 49 -3.37 11.45 -0.28
CA TYR A 49 -2.28 12.40 -0.50
C TYR A 49 -0.92 11.77 -0.17
N THR A 50 -0.79 11.16 1.00
CA THR A 50 0.44 10.51 1.43
C THR A 50 0.87 9.43 0.44
N ASN A 51 -0.06 8.57 0.05
CA ASN A 51 0.16 7.50 -0.93
C ASN A 51 0.65 8.06 -2.25
N SER A 52 -0.01 9.11 -2.76
CA SER A 52 0.38 9.75 -4.01
C SER A 52 1.82 10.29 -3.99
N VAL A 53 2.27 10.83 -2.85
CA VAL A 53 3.63 11.33 -2.70
C VAL A 53 4.64 10.19 -2.68
N VAL A 54 4.35 9.12 -1.93
CA VAL A 54 5.23 7.93 -1.84
C VAL A 54 5.30 7.21 -3.19
N GLU A 55 4.18 7.11 -3.91
CA GLU A 55 4.12 6.57 -5.27
C GLU A 55 4.95 7.39 -6.25
N ARG A 56 4.87 8.72 -6.18
CA ARG A 56 5.67 9.60 -7.02
C ARG A 56 7.17 9.44 -6.75
N ILE A 57 7.58 9.23 -5.49
CA ILE A 57 8.98 8.93 -5.15
C ILE A 57 9.42 7.62 -5.82
N CYS A 58 8.64 6.54 -5.67
CA CYS A 58 8.98 5.24 -6.27
C CYS A 58 8.97 5.28 -7.81
N ALA A 59 8.03 6.02 -8.42
CA ALA A 59 8.00 6.23 -9.86
C ALA A 59 9.23 7.00 -10.36
N HIS A 60 9.67 8.02 -9.63
CA HIS A 60 10.89 8.77 -9.95
C HIS A 60 12.13 7.88 -9.84
N ARG A 61 12.23 7.08 -8.77
CA ARG A 61 13.31 6.07 -8.64
C ARG A 61 13.35 5.11 -9.84
N LYS A 62 12.20 4.55 -10.22
CA LYS A 62 12.14 3.67 -11.40
C LYS A 62 12.55 4.38 -12.69
N LYS A 63 12.18 5.66 -12.86
CA LYS A 63 12.61 6.47 -14.02
C LYS A 63 14.14 6.62 -14.07
N ASP A 64 14.79 6.69 -12.91
CA ASP A 64 16.25 6.78 -12.79
C ASP A 64 16.95 5.40 -12.86
N GLY A 65 16.22 4.32 -13.16
CA GLY A 65 16.77 2.96 -13.21
C GLY A 65 17.00 2.33 -11.83
N LEU A 66 16.49 2.92 -10.76
CA LEU A 66 16.62 2.42 -9.40
C LEU A 66 15.38 1.60 -8.99
N PRO A 67 15.51 0.64 -8.06
CA PRO A 67 14.35 -0.06 -7.53
C PRO A 67 13.42 0.91 -6.81
N GLY A 68 12.12 0.68 -6.91
CA GLY A 68 11.09 1.49 -6.26
C GLY A 68 9.70 0.89 -6.42
N LEU A 69 9.08 0.48 -5.33
CA LEU A 69 7.74 -0.12 -5.32
C LEU A 69 6.95 0.38 -4.13
N VAL A 70 5.71 0.79 -4.36
CA VAL A 70 4.70 0.99 -3.33
C VAL A 70 3.72 -0.16 -3.36
N ILE A 71 3.46 -0.74 -2.19
CA ILE A 71 2.40 -1.74 -2.03
C ILE A 71 1.34 -1.19 -1.09
N GLN A 72 0.14 -0.97 -1.62
CA GLN A 72 -1.05 -0.56 -0.88
C GLN A 72 -1.79 -1.80 -0.38
N TRP A 73 -1.68 -2.09 0.91
CA TRP A 73 -2.35 -3.21 1.54
C TRP A 73 -3.77 -2.85 1.96
N GLY A 74 -4.71 -3.76 1.71
CA GLY A 74 -6.02 -3.72 2.35
C GLY A 74 -5.92 -3.93 3.86
N PRO A 75 -7.07 -3.95 4.56
CA PRO A 75 -7.12 -4.29 5.98
C PRO A 75 -6.37 -5.59 6.25
N LYS A 76 -5.60 -5.65 7.33
CA LYS A 76 -4.89 -6.85 7.77
C LYS A 76 -5.62 -7.50 8.93
N SER A 77 -5.58 -8.83 9.01
CA SER A 77 -6.14 -9.57 10.15
C SER A 77 -5.49 -9.08 11.44
N GLY A 78 -6.29 -8.55 12.38
CA GLY A 78 -5.82 -7.91 13.62
C GLY A 78 -5.69 -6.38 13.58
N ALA A 79 -5.92 -5.73 12.43
CA ALA A 79 -6.01 -4.27 12.34
C ALA A 79 -7.46 -3.81 12.61
N ALA A 80 -7.62 -2.72 13.37
CA ALA A 80 -8.89 -2.26 13.94
C ALA A 80 -9.99 -1.84 12.95
N HIS A 81 -9.69 -1.76 11.64
CA HIS A 81 -10.61 -1.26 10.62
C HIS A 81 -10.96 -2.34 9.59
N ALA A 82 -11.80 -3.29 9.98
CA ALA A 82 -12.55 -4.10 9.02
C ALA A 82 -13.81 -3.32 8.62
N LEU A 83 -13.91 -2.92 7.36
CA LEU A 83 -15.09 -2.22 6.83
C LEU A 83 -16.19 -3.23 6.52
N VAL A 84 -17.42 -2.96 6.95
CA VAL A 84 -18.61 -3.82 6.75
C VAL A 84 -18.97 -3.95 5.26
N GLU A 85 -18.66 -2.94 4.44
CA GLU A 85 -18.87 -2.93 2.99
C GLU A 85 -17.57 -2.71 2.21
N GLY A 86 -16.47 -3.30 2.69
CA GLY A 86 -15.15 -3.09 2.09
C GLY A 86 -14.31 -4.36 1.99
N PRO A 87 -13.03 -4.21 1.61
CA PRO A 87 -12.11 -5.33 1.59
C PRO A 87 -12.02 -6.00 2.97
N VAL A 88 -12.07 -7.33 2.97
CA VAL A 88 -11.94 -8.16 4.17
C VAL A 88 -10.48 -8.14 4.64
N ALA A 89 -10.28 -8.40 5.93
CA ALA A 89 -8.96 -8.48 6.54
C ALA A 89 -8.11 -9.61 5.91
N GLN A 90 -7.02 -9.24 5.25
CA GLN A 90 -6.05 -10.16 4.68
C GLN A 90 -5.17 -10.75 5.79
N SER A 91 -5.04 -12.08 5.84
CA SER A 91 -4.15 -12.74 6.80
C SER A 91 -2.68 -12.49 6.46
N SER A 92 -1.80 -12.52 7.46
CA SER A 92 -0.35 -12.38 7.23
C SER A 92 0.17 -13.43 6.25
N ARG A 93 -0.36 -14.67 6.30
CA ARG A 93 -0.03 -15.74 5.35
C ARG A 93 -0.39 -15.35 3.91
N SER A 94 -1.54 -14.71 3.70
CA SER A 94 -1.94 -14.21 2.38
C SER A 94 -1.06 -13.04 1.94
N CYS A 95 -0.76 -12.07 2.82
CA CYS A 95 0.13 -10.95 2.49
C CYS A 95 1.54 -11.43 2.07
N PHE A 96 2.14 -12.34 2.83
CA PHE A 96 3.46 -12.90 2.49
C PHE A 96 3.41 -13.80 1.26
N GLY A 97 2.31 -14.52 1.06
CA GLY A 97 2.13 -15.39 -0.11
C GLY A 97 2.11 -14.64 -1.45
N VAL A 98 1.66 -13.38 -1.46
CA VAL A 98 1.67 -12.54 -2.67
C VAL A 98 2.91 -11.66 -2.78
N LEU A 99 3.67 -11.46 -1.69
CA LEU A 99 4.78 -10.51 -1.65
C LEU A 99 5.83 -10.83 -2.73
N ASP A 100 6.17 -12.10 -2.90
CA ASP A 100 7.13 -12.56 -3.92
C ASP A 100 6.69 -12.22 -5.36
N ILE A 101 5.37 -12.27 -5.62
CA ILE A 101 4.80 -11.88 -6.90
C ILE A 101 4.87 -10.35 -7.05
N LEU A 102 4.46 -9.60 -6.02
CA LEU A 102 4.43 -8.14 -6.04
C LEU A 102 5.83 -7.53 -6.22
N LEU A 103 6.88 -8.14 -5.67
CA LEU A 103 8.26 -7.66 -5.81
C LEU A 103 8.79 -7.77 -7.25
N ARG A 104 8.20 -8.62 -8.08
CA ARG A 104 8.65 -8.87 -9.46
C ARG A 104 7.90 -8.04 -10.51
N VAL A 105 6.87 -7.29 -10.12
CA VAL A 105 6.06 -6.53 -11.08
C VAL A 105 6.80 -5.30 -11.62
N PRO A 106 6.60 -4.93 -12.90
CA PRO A 106 7.27 -3.77 -13.49
C PRO A 106 6.70 -2.43 -12.99
N PHE A 107 5.57 -2.43 -12.28
CA PHE A 107 4.89 -1.23 -11.80
C PHE A 107 5.55 -0.61 -10.57
N SER A 108 5.47 0.71 -10.41
CA SER A 108 5.95 1.42 -9.21
C SER A 108 4.93 1.44 -8.08
N ALA A 109 3.68 1.10 -8.35
CA ALA A 109 2.59 1.05 -7.38
C ALA A 109 1.69 -0.14 -7.67
N VAL A 110 1.36 -0.90 -6.64
CA VAL A 110 0.42 -2.03 -6.69
C VAL A 110 -0.44 -2.06 -5.43
N ALA A 111 -1.62 -2.67 -5.52
CA ALA A 111 -2.50 -2.87 -4.38
C ALA A 111 -2.78 -4.36 -4.17
N SER A 112 -2.92 -4.77 -2.91
CA SER A 112 -3.34 -6.12 -2.55
C SER A 112 -4.35 -6.05 -1.42
N TYR A 113 -5.55 -6.56 -1.68
CA TYR A 113 -6.64 -6.62 -0.73
C TYR A 113 -7.55 -7.81 -1.06
N THR A 114 -8.28 -8.30 -0.07
CA THR A 114 -9.24 -9.40 -0.27
C THR A 114 -10.66 -8.85 -0.32
N THR A 115 -11.46 -9.27 -1.29
CA THR A 115 -12.89 -8.95 -1.33
C THR A 115 -13.70 -10.04 -0.63
N PRO A 116 -14.89 -9.73 -0.08
CA PRO A 116 -15.82 -10.77 0.36
C PRO A 116 -16.13 -11.73 -0.78
N LEU A 117 -16.27 -13.02 -0.47
CA LEU A 117 -16.82 -13.97 -1.43
C LEU A 117 -18.26 -13.56 -1.73
N LYS A 118 -18.61 -13.41 -3.01
CA LYS A 118 -20.03 -13.39 -3.41
C LYS A 118 -20.63 -14.74 -3.00
N GLN A 119 -21.54 -14.75 -2.05
CA GLN A 119 -22.40 -15.91 -1.86
C GLN A 119 -23.26 -16.05 -3.12
N SER A 120 -23.14 -17.16 -3.84
CA SER A 120 -24.11 -17.52 -4.87
C SER A 120 -25.46 -17.70 -4.21
N VAL A 121 -26.44 -16.89 -4.59
CA VAL A 121 -27.85 -17.09 -4.22
C VAL A 121 -28.26 -18.46 -4.74
N GLN A 122 -28.36 -19.45 -3.85
CA GLN A 122 -29.14 -20.66 -4.12
C GLN A 122 -30.60 -20.24 -3.97
N GLN A 123 -31.22 -19.93 -5.11
CA GLN A 123 -32.65 -19.69 -5.20
C GLN A 123 -33.33 -21.06 -5.10
N GLU A 124 -33.67 -21.49 -3.88
CA GLU A 124 -34.60 -22.61 -3.68
C GLU A 124 -35.97 -22.18 -4.20
N VAL A 125 -36.29 -22.61 -5.42
CA VAL A 125 -37.66 -22.66 -5.92
C VAL A 125 -38.30 -23.88 -5.26
N SER A 126 -39.15 -23.64 -4.26
CA SER A 126 -40.09 -24.65 -3.76
C SER A 126 -41.49 -24.28 -4.22
N THR A 127 -42.04 -25.20 -5.00
CA THR A 127 -43.42 -25.23 -5.51
C THR A 127 -44.38 -25.65 -4.40
#